data_AF-A0A4Q4WUI4-F1
#
_entry.id   AF-A0A4Q4WUI4-F1
#
_cell.length_a   1.000
_cell.length_b   1.000
_cell.length_c   1.000
_cell.angle_alpha   90.00
_cell.angle_beta   90.00
_cell.angle_gamma   90.00
#
_symmetry.space_group_name_H-M   'P 1'
#
loop_
_entity.id
_entity.type
_entity.pdbx_description
1 polymer ?
#
loop_
_entity_poly.entity_id
_entity_poly.type
_entity_poly.pdbx_seq_one_letter_code
_entity_poly.pdbx_strand_id
1 'polypeptide(L)'
;MASLIQLASMPQLAEAISREDDWTGTKDGAVRRRAQTRLNTRAYQALVECWDIKQQSVSIVPASRIKQLYNARNPLLPDKRRKEQRNLIFPLCPDHLITLLQFNALRALAINRTLISGILVTPLDCDEEIIHVIPYPTKPELLPLALLPTPLQQVVPHDGWIDMFPCPEARDRLIRAAGTFDEDELWADCIGGLYEGFPDDEVERRGIIAWSPPWDMTGWEISEGFLRKWGWLFEGVPGVFEATNRWRMERGEEPFVFS
;
A
#
# COMPACT_ATOMS: atom_id res chain seq x y z
N MET A 1 -23.44 20.22 36.99
CA MET A 1 -23.58 19.24 35.90
C MET A 1 -22.64 18.08 36.19
N ALA A 2 -23.17 16.89 36.48
CA ALA A 2 -22.33 15.71 36.73
C ALA A 2 -21.75 15.21 35.40
N SER A 3 -20.42 15.06 35.33
CA SER A 3 -19.78 14.48 34.15
C SER A 3 -20.15 12.99 34.07
N LEU A 4 -20.89 12.61 33.02
CA LEU A 4 -21.10 11.21 32.68
C LEU A 4 -19.77 10.63 32.18
N ILE A 5 -19.14 9.80 33.01
CA ILE A 5 -17.97 9.02 32.60
C ILE A 5 -18.47 7.92 31.66
N GLN A 6 -18.07 7.97 30.38
CA GLN A 6 -18.34 6.88 29.46
C GLN A 6 -17.49 5.67 29.85
N LEU A 7 -18.16 4.55 30.16
CA LEU A 7 -17.51 3.25 30.33
C LEU A 7 -17.19 2.70 28.94
N ALA A 8 -15.94 2.86 28.50
CA ALA A 8 -15.44 2.24 27.28
C ALA A 8 -15.18 0.74 27.52
N SER A 9 -15.43 -0.08 26.49
CA SER A 9 -15.04 -1.50 26.50
C SER A 9 -13.53 -1.61 26.64
N MET A 10 -13.04 -2.38 27.61
CA MET A 10 -11.60 -2.56 27.84
C MET A 10 -11.06 -3.66 26.92
N PRO A 11 -10.17 -3.36 25.96
CA PRO A 11 -9.67 -4.34 24.99
C PRO A 11 -8.99 -5.55 25.65
N GLN A 12 -8.40 -5.36 26.83
CA GLN A 12 -7.72 -6.43 27.57
C GLN A 12 -8.67 -7.48 28.15
N LEU A 13 -9.98 -7.21 28.15
CA LEU A 13 -11.03 -8.13 28.60
C LEU A 13 -11.88 -8.68 27.44
N ALA A 14 -11.45 -8.50 26.18
CA ALA A 14 -12.20 -8.93 25.00
C ALA A 14 -12.61 -10.42 25.06
N GLU A 15 -11.75 -11.27 25.62
CA GLU A 15 -11.97 -12.73 25.76
C GLU A 15 -12.58 -13.14 27.11
N ALA A 16 -13.02 -12.19 27.93
CA ALA A 16 -13.61 -12.47 29.24
C ALA A 16 -15.02 -13.02 29.09
N ILE A 17 -15.25 -14.23 29.61
CA ILE A 17 -16.55 -14.91 29.55
C ILE A 17 -17.20 -15.02 30.92
N SER A 18 -16.43 -14.80 31.99
CA SER A 18 -16.93 -14.78 33.36
C SER A 18 -16.30 -13.65 34.16
N ARG A 19 -16.90 -13.34 35.31
CA ARG A 19 -16.38 -12.34 36.26
C ARG A 19 -15.00 -12.68 36.82
N GLU A 20 -14.60 -13.95 36.76
CA GLU A 20 -13.29 -14.41 37.24
C GLU A 20 -12.16 -14.04 36.26
N ASP A 21 -12.51 -13.73 35.01
CA ASP A 21 -11.56 -13.28 34.00
C ASP A 21 -11.32 -11.77 34.07
N ASP A 22 -12.22 -11.03 34.73
CA ASP A 22 -12.00 -9.63 35.05
C ASP A 22 -11.01 -9.51 36.21
N TRP A 23 -9.76 -9.22 35.85
CA TRP A 23 -8.69 -8.97 36.81
C TRP A 23 -8.54 -7.48 37.15
N THR A 24 -9.33 -6.60 36.52
CA THR A 24 -9.27 -5.16 36.76
C THR A 24 -9.73 -4.87 38.19
N GLY A 25 -8.94 -4.08 38.93
CA GLY A 25 -9.20 -3.81 40.35
C GLY A 25 -8.75 -4.89 41.35
N THR A 26 -8.27 -6.06 40.90
CA THR A 26 -7.71 -7.07 41.81
C THR A 26 -6.32 -6.67 42.31
N LYS A 27 -6.10 -6.69 43.63
CA LYS A 27 -4.78 -6.41 44.26
C LYS A 27 -3.89 -7.66 44.40
N ASP A 28 -4.49 -8.84 44.31
CA ASP A 28 -3.78 -10.13 44.37
C ASP A 28 -3.07 -10.45 43.04
N GLY A 29 -1.75 -10.52 43.07
CA GLY A 29 -0.93 -10.80 41.88
C GLY A 29 -1.11 -12.21 41.31
N ALA A 30 -1.38 -13.21 42.15
CA ALA A 30 -1.58 -14.59 41.70
C ALA A 30 -2.93 -14.75 41.00
N VAL A 31 -3.98 -14.13 41.52
CA VAL A 31 -5.31 -14.10 40.89
C VAL A 31 -5.25 -13.37 39.56
N ARG A 32 -4.59 -12.21 39.52
CA ARG A 32 -4.38 -11.43 38.29
C ARG A 32 -3.71 -12.26 37.20
N ARG A 33 -2.60 -12.92 37.53
CA ARG A 33 -1.81 -13.70 36.56
C ARG A 33 -2.63 -14.87 36.01
N ARG A 34 -3.39 -15.58 36.85
CA ARG A 34 -4.25 -16.68 36.38
C ARG A 34 -5.33 -16.20 35.40
N ALA A 35 -5.98 -15.08 35.69
CA ALA A 35 -6.99 -14.49 34.81
C ALA A 35 -6.38 -14.05 33.46
N GLN A 36 -5.24 -13.34 33.50
CA GLN A 36 -4.51 -12.96 32.27
C GLN A 36 -4.06 -14.18 31.46
N THR A 37 -3.57 -15.25 32.10
CA THR A 37 -3.20 -16.49 31.41
C THR A 37 -4.40 -17.17 30.76
N ARG A 38 -5.57 -17.17 31.40
CA ARG A 38 -6.80 -17.71 30.80
C ARG A 38 -7.21 -16.90 29.57
N LEU A 39 -7.24 -15.58 29.69
CA LEU A 39 -7.55 -14.67 28.58
C LEU A 39 -6.58 -14.86 27.41
N ASN A 40 -5.28 -14.89 27.67
CA ASN A 40 -4.27 -15.12 26.64
C ASN A 40 -4.38 -16.51 26.00
N THR A 41 -4.68 -17.55 26.79
CA THR A 41 -4.91 -18.90 26.27
C THR A 41 -6.12 -18.94 25.33
N ARG A 42 -7.21 -18.25 25.70
CA ARG A 42 -8.40 -18.15 24.84
C ARG A 42 -8.11 -17.36 23.58
N ALA A 43 -7.48 -16.19 23.67
CA ALA A 43 -7.06 -15.41 22.50
C ALA A 43 -6.17 -16.25 21.55
N TYR A 44 -5.27 -17.05 22.10
CA TYR A 44 -4.38 -17.93 21.32
C TYR A 44 -5.11 -19.09 20.62
N GLN A 45 -6.19 -19.59 21.24
CA GLN A 45 -7.01 -20.70 20.73
C GLN A 45 -8.25 -20.24 19.96
N ALA A 46 -8.55 -18.94 19.97
CA ALA A 46 -9.67 -18.35 19.27
C ALA A 46 -9.60 -18.72 17.79
N LEU A 47 -10.72 -19.16 17.24
CA LEU A 47 -10.83 -19.43 15.83
C LEU A 47 -11.05 -18.11 15.09
N VAL A 48 -10.23 -17.89 14.08
CA VAL A 48 -10.28 -16.72 13.22
C VAL A 48 -10.39 -17.18 11.78
N GLU A 49 -11.15 -16.42 10.99
CA GLU A 49 -11.17 -16.60 9.55
C GLU A 49 -9.92 -15.96 8.96
N CYS A 50 -9.13 -16.74 8.23
CA CYS A 50 -7.99 -16.24 7.47
C CYS A 50 -7.93 -16.88 6.08
N TRP A 51 -7.25 -16.23 5.13
CA TRP A 51 -7.03 -16.80 3.80
C TRP A 51 -5.89 -17.82 3.84
N ASP A 52 -6.15 -19.06 3.43
CA ASP A 52 -5.10 -20.06 3.25
C ASP A 52 -4.51 -19.93 1.83
N ILE A 53 -3.29 -19.42 1.74
CA ILE A 53 -2.59 -19.22 0.45
C ILE A 53 -2.39 -20.54 -0.31
N LYS A 54 -2.21 -21.68 0.40
CA LYS A 54 -2.01 -22.98 -0.26
C LYS A 54 -3.31 -23.54 -0.80
N GLN A 55 -4.42 -23.33 -0.10
CA GLN A 55 -5.73 -23.85 -0.50
C GLN A 55 -6.55 -22.87 -1.36
N GLN A 56 -6.14 -21.60 -1.43
CA GLN A 56 -6.84 -20.53 -2.16
C GLN A 56 -8.31 -20.39 -1.71
N SER A 57 -8.54 -20.44 -0.40
CA SER A 57 -9.88 -20.34 0.19
C SER A 57 -9.83 -19.71 1.59
N VAL A 58 -10.98 -19.20 2.05
CA VAL A 58 -11.15 -18.79 3.45
C VAL A 58 -11.19 -20.03 4.32
N SER A 59 -10.32 -20.07 5.33
CA SER A 59 -10.20 -21.15 6.31
C SER A 59 -10.38 -20.61 7.71
N ILE A 60 -11.02 -21.40 8.57
CA ILE A 60 -11.17 -21.09 10.00
C ILE A 60 -10.05 -21.83 10.74
N VAL A 61 -9.15 -21.09 11.37
CA VAL A 61 -7.98 -21.66 12.05
C VAL A 61 -7.78 -21.03 13.42
N PRO A 62 -7.09 -21.70 14.35
CA PRO A 62 -6.69 -21.07 15.60
C PRO A 62 -5.81 -19.84 15.32
N ALA A 63 -5.99 -18.75 16.06
CA ALA A 63 -5.22 -17.51 15.89
C ALA A 63 -3.70 -17.74 15.95
N SER A 64 -3.27 -18.71 16.77
CA SER A 64 -1.89 -19.18 16.83
C SER A 64 -1.28 -19.69 15.51
N ARG A 65 -2.12 -20.13 14.56
CA ARG A 65 -1.70 -20.66 13.26
C ARG A 65 -1.76 -19.66 12.12
N ILE A 66 -2.29 -18.45 12.32
CA ILE A 66 -2.36 -17.42 11.28
C ILE A 66 -0.97 -17.18 10.66
N LYS A 67 0.06 -16.99 11.49
CA LYS A 67 1.44 -16.74 11.06
C LYS A 67 2.07 -17.88 10.23
N GLN A 68 1.48 -19.08 10.24
CA GLN A 68 1.93 -20.22 9.43
C GLN A 68 1.27 -20.25 8.05
N LEU A 69 0.10 -19.61 7.90
CA LEU A 69 -0.72 -19.58 6.69
C LEU A 69 -0.55 -18.27 5.92
N TYR A 70 -0.35 -17.19 6.66
CA TYR A 70 0.03 -15.88 6.17
C TYR A 70 1.38 -15.49 6.79
N ASN A 71 2.38 -15.29 5.93
CA ASN A 71 3.65 -14.70 6.33
C ASN A 71 3.83 -13.48 5.43
N ALA A 72 3.72 -12.28 6.00
CA ALA A 72 3.84 -11.03 5.26
C ALA A 72 5.18 -10.93 4.51
N ARG A 73 6.24 -11.63 4.97
CA ARG A 73 7.52 -11.75 4.28
C ARG A 73 7.49 -12.58 2.98
N ASN A 74 6.40 -13.29 2.70
CA ASN A 74 6.27 -14.02 1.45
C ASN A 74 5.60 -13.13 0.41
N PRO A 75 6.13 -13.06 -0.82
CA PRO A 75 5.52 -12.27 -1.87
C PRO A 75 4.19 -12.83 -2.34
N LEU A 76 3.24 -11.95 -2.61
CA LEU A 76 1.94 -12.30 -3.18
C LEU A 76 2.04 -12.56 -4.69
N LEU A 77 3.00 -11.91 -5.33
CA LEU A 77 3.35 -12.00 -6.74
C LEU A 77 4.82 -12.45 -6.89
N PRO A 78 5.20 -13.67 -6.48
CA PRO A 78 6.59 -14.14 -6.52
C PRO A 78 7.19 -14.07 -7.92
N ASP A 79 8.30 -13.35 -8.11
CA ASP A 79 8.90 -13.06 -9.42
C ASP A 79 8.94 -14.28 -10.38
N LYS A 80 8.51 -14.06 -11.63
CA LYS A 80 8.16 -15.10 -12.60
C LYS A 80 9.15 -15.12 -13.77
N ARG A 81 10.10 -16.04 -13.69
CA ARG A 81 10.62 -16.71 -14.91
C ARG A 81 9.63 -17.75 -15.49
N ARG A 82 8.37 -17.83 -15.02
CA ARG A 82 7.36 -18.79 -15.53
C ARG A 82 5.98 -18.15 -15.74
N LYS A 83 5.55 -18.17 -17.01
CA LYS A 83 4.22 -17.81 -17.53
C LYS A 83 3.11 -18.77 -17.04
N GLU A 84 2.88 -18.88 -15.74
CA GLU A 84 1.68 -19.56 -15.23
C GLU A 84 0.63 -18.51 -14.88
N GLN A 85 -0.55 -18.55 -15.50
CA GLN A 85 -1.69 -17.72 -15.09
C GLN A 85 -1.91 -17.88 -13.58
N ARG A 86 -1.75 -16.78 -12.83
CA ARG A 86 -1.99 -16.79 -11.38
C ARG A 86 -3.50 -16.66 -11.17
N ASN A 87 -4.10 -17.68 -10.57
CA ASN A 87 -5.49 -17.62 -10.12
C ASN A 87 -5.54 -16.86 -8.78
N LEU A 88 -5.49 -15.52 -8.83
CA LEU A 88 -5.83 -14.68 -7.69
C LEU A 88 -7.36 -14.66 -7.57
N ILE A 89 -7.89 -15.29 -6.52
CA ILE A 89 -9.32 -15.29 -6.22
C ILE A 89 -9.61 -14.19 -5.21
N PHE A 90 -10.58 -13.32 -5.52
CA PHE A 90 -11.01 -12.21 -4.68
C PHE A 90 -12.29 -12.58 -3.91
N PRO A 91 -12.53 -12.01 -2.71
CA PRO A 91 -11.69 -11.02 -2.00
C PRO A 91 -10.53 -11.65 -1.20
N LEU A 92 -9.39 -10.93 -1.11
CA LEU A 92 -8.28 -11.33 -0.24
C LEU A 92 -8.61 -11.06 1.24
N CYS A 93 -7.99 -11.80 2.16
CA CYS A 93 -8.16 -11.62 3.61
C CYS A 93 -7.63 -10.25 4.09
N PRO A 94 -8.27 -9.60 5.09
CA PRO A 94 -7.82 -8.33 5.66
C PRO A 94 -6.36 -8.30 6.14
N ASP A 95 -5.78 -9.44 6.52
CA ASP A 95 -4.36 -9.53 6.88
C ASP A 95 -3.43 -9.17 5.70
N HIS A 96 -3.92 -9.21 4.45
CA HIS A 96 -3.21 -8.77 3.26
C HIS A 96 -3.43 -7.28 2.94
N LEU A 97 -3.99 -6.47 3.85
CA LEU A 97 -4.40 -5.10 3.56
C LEU A 97 -3.29 -4.27 2.91
N ILE A 98 -2.07 -4.34 3.43
CA ILE A 98 -0.92 -3.60 2.86
C ILE A 98 -0.62 -4.06 1.43
N THR A 99 -0.62 -5.37 1.22
CA THR A 99 -0.40 -5.97 -0.10
C THR A 99 -1.53 -5.66 -1.07
N LEU A 100 -2.77 -5.55 -0.60
CA LEU A 100 -3.93 -5.09 -1.38
C LEU A 100 -3.80 -3.62 -1.78
N LEU A 101 -3.32 -2.76 -0.89
CA LEU A 101 -3.07 -1.35 -1.19
C LEU A 101 -1.98 -1.19 -2.26
N GLN A 102 -0.90 -1.97 -2.17
CA GLN A 102 0.14 -2.02 -3.20
C GLN A 102 -0.37 -2.61 -4.52
N PHE A 103 -1.22 -3.64 -4.47
CA PHE A 103 -1.87 -4.17 -5.68
C PHE A 103 -2.76 -3.11 -6.33
N ASN A 104 -3.46 -2.30 -5.54
CA ASN A 104 -4.26 -1.18 -6.04
C ASN A 104 -3.38 -0.12 -6.71
N ALA A 105 -2.21 0.19 -6.14
CA ALA A 105 -1.23 1.08 -6.74
C ALA A 105 -0.67 0.52 -8.07
N LEU A 106 -0.28 -0.76 -8.10
CA LEU A 106 0.17 -1.42 -9.34
C LEU A 106 -0.92 -1.39 -10.42
N ARG A 107 -2.15 -1.74 -10.05
CA ARG A 107 -3.31 -1.69 -10.96
C ARG A 107 -3.55 -0.27 -11.49
N ALA A 108 -3.41 0.74 -10.63
CA ALA A 108 -3.53 2.14 -11.01
C ALA A 108 -2.46 2.54 -12.06
N LEU A 109 -1.19 2.21 -11.81
CA LEU A 109 -0.10 2.49 -12.75
C LEU A 109 -0.28 1.75 -14.09
N ALA A 110 -0.74 0.49 -14.05
CA ALA A 110 -1.04 -0.28 -15.26
C ALA A 110 -2.21 0.32 -16.08
N ILE A 111 -3.22 0.89 -15.42
CA ILE A 111 -4.30 1.62 -16.10
C ILE A 111 -3.74 2.88 -16.78
N ASN A 112 -2.92 3.67 -16.07
CA ASN A 112 -2.26 4.84 -16.67
C ASN A 112 -1.44 4.45 -17.90
N ARG A 113 -0.68 3.35 -17.81
CA ARG A 113 0.07 2.80 -18.94
C ARG A 113 -0.82 2.42 -20.13
N THR A 114 -1.97 1.79 -19.84
CA THR A 114 -2.92 1.42 -20.89
C THR A 114 -3.48 2.65 -21.59
N LEU A 115 -3.78 3.74 -20.86
CA LEU A 115 -4.27 4.98 -21.44
C LEU A 115 -3.25 5.61 -22.39
N ILE A 116 -1.98 5.65 -22.00
CA ILE A 116 -0.92 6.23 -22.83
C ILE A 116 -0.40 5.28 -23.90
N SER A 117 -0.79 4.00 -23.90
CA SER A 117 -0.27 3.01 -24.86
C SER A 117 -0.46 3.43 -26.33
N GLY A 118 -1.52 4.16 -26.64
CA GLY A 118 -1.80 4.66 -27.99
C GLY A 118 -0.86 5.78 -28.47
N ILE A 119 -0.03 6.35 -27.59
CA ILE A 119 0.94 7.40 -27.91
C ILE A 119 2.39 6.93 -27.75
N LEU A 120 2.61 5.75 -27.16
CA LEU A 120 3.92 5.13 -27.06
C LEU A 120 4.33 4.54 -28.43
N VAL A 121 5.59 4.73 -28.79
CA VAL A 121 6.13 4.29 -30.09
C VAL A 121 6.24 2.76 -30.17
N THR A 122 6.41 2.09 -29.02
CA THR A 122 6.58 0.65 -28.89
C THR A 122 5.49 0.02 -28.02
N PRO A 123 4.80 -1.03 -28.49
CA PRO A 123 3.98 -1.87 -27.63
C PRO A 123 4.90 -2.52 -26.60
N LEU A 124 4.61 -2.31 -25.33
CA LEU A 124 5.50 -2.69 -24.24
C LEU A 124 4.85 -3.77 -23.39
N ASP A 125 5.50 -4.93 -23.28
CA ASP A 125 5.33 -5.79 -22.13
C ASP A 125 5.95 -5.08 -20.89
N CYS A 126 5.41 -5.29 -19.69
CA CYS A 126 5.91 -4.64 -18.47
C CYS A 126 7.37 -5.00 -18.12
N ASP A 127 7.95 -5.99 -18.79
CA ASP A 127 9.28 -6.53 -18.53
C ASP A 127 10.36 -5.96 -19.49
N GLU A 128 10.00 -5.09 -20.44
CA GLU A 128 10.94 -4.47 -21.37
C GLU A 128 11.18 -2.99 -21.03
N GLU A 129 12.39 -2.69 -20.54
CA GLU A 129 12.89 -1.32 -20.38
C GLU A 129 13.22 -0.73 -21.76
N ILE A 130 12.41 0.24 -22.20
CA ILE A 130 12.66 0.99 -23.43
C ILE A 130 12.88 2.44 -23.07
N ILE A 131 14.03 2.95 -23.50
CA ILE A 131 14.35 4.38 -23.51
C ILE A 131 13.70 5.00 -24.73
N HIS A 132 12.84 6.01 -24.54
CA HIS A 132 12.12 6.67 -25.63
C HIS A 132 11.96 8.18 -25.42
N VAL A 133 11.48 8.85 -26.47
CA VAL A 133 10.79 10.14 -26.39
C VAL A 133 9.34 9.94 -26.79
N ILE A 134 8.42 10.70 -26.18
CA ILE A 134 6.99 10.60 -26.50
C ILE A 134 6.56 11.85 -27.26
N PRO A 135 6.13 11.75 -28.53
CA PRO A 135 5.62 12.89 -29.26
C PRO A 135 4.29 13.37 -28.66
N TYR A 136 3.98 14.66 -28.80
CA TYR A 136 2.67 15.16 -28.40
C TYR A 136 1.55 14.47 -29.21
N PRO A 137 0.48 13.99 -28.58
CA PRO A 137 -0.58 13.25 -29.26
C PRO A 137 -1.34 14.12 -30.26
N THR A 138 -1.75 13.52 -31.37
CA THR A 138 -2.64 14.17 -32.36
C THR A 138 -4.04 14.44 -31.81
N LYS A 139 -4.47 13.67 -30.80
CA LYS A 139 -5.78 13.77 -30.13
C LYS A 139 -5.61 13.87 -28.61
N PRO A 140 -5.10 15.00 -28.09
CA PRO A 140 -4.83 15.17 -26.66
C PRO A 140 -6.08 15.05 -25.78
N GLU A 141 -7.26 15.33 -26.32
CA GLU A 141 -8.55 15.27 -25.63
C GLU A 141 -8.96 13.86 -25.17
N LEU A 142 -8.31 12.81 -25.71
CA LEU A 142 -8.55 11.42 -25.32
C LEU A 142 -7.76 11.00 -24.08
N LEU A 143 -6.83 11.85 -23.61
CA LEU A 143 -5.98 11.58 -22.47
C LEU A 143 -6.31 12.50 -21.30
N PRO A 144 -6.24 12.00 -20.05
CA PRO A 144 -6.21 12.86 -18.89
C PRO A 144 -5.07 13.87 -18.98
N LEU A 145 -5.32 15.13 -18.60
CA LEU A 145 -4.33 16.20 -18.67
C LEU A 145 -3.02 15.84 -17.94
N ALA A 146 -3.14 15.17 -16.79
CA ALA A 146 -2.01 14.73 -15.97
C ALA A 146 -1.10 13.70 -16.66
N LEU A 147 -1.61 12.99 -17.67
CA LEU A 147 -0.88 11.98 -18.46
C LEU A 147 -0.43 12.49 -19.83
N LEU A 148 -0.70 13.76 -20.18
CA LEU A 148 -0.16 14.33 -21.41
C LEU A 148 1.38 14.41 -21.33
N PRO A 149 2.10 14.18 -22.45
CA PRO A 149 3.55 14.31 -22.48
C PRO A 149 4.00 15.74 -22.16
N THR A 150 4.97 15.88 -21.25
CA THR A 150 5.59 17.17 -20.97
C THR A 150 6.51 17.60 -22.13
N PRO A 151 6.90 18.88 -22.22
CA PRO A 151 7.92 19.30 -23.18
C PRO A 151 9.25 18.55 -23.02
N LEU A 152 9.62 18.17 -21.79
CA LEU A 152 10.85 17.44 -21.54
C LEU A 152 10.77 16.01 -22.08
N GLN A 153 9.65 15.32 -21.85
CA GLN A 153 9.42 13.96 -22.36
C GLN A 153 9.40 13.86 -23.88
N GLN A 154 9.07 14.96 -24.57
CA GLN A 154 9.09 15.05 -26.02
C GLN A 154 10.49 15.14 -26.62
N VAL A 155 11.49 15.54 -25.82
CA VAL A 155 12.84 15.86 -26.33
C VAL A 155 13.98 15.12 -25.63
N VAL A 156 13.76 14.61 -24.43
CA VAL A 156 14.77 13.88 -23.64
C VAL A 156 14.43 12.40 -23.60
N PRO A 157 15.31 11.52 -24.09
CA PRO A 157 15.14 10.08 -23.96
C PRO A 157 15.08 9.66 -22.47
N HIS A 158 14.09 8.84 -22.12
CA HIS A 158 13.85 8.40 -20.74
C HIS A 158 13.16 7.05 -20.69
N ASP A 159 13.20 6.39 -19.54
CA ASP A 159 12.60 5.08 -19.32
C ASP A 159 11.07 5.15 -19.28
N GLY A 160 10.43 4.29 -20.07
CA GLY A 160 8.99 4.31 -20.27
C GLY A 160 8.14 3.96 -19.04
N TRP A 161 8.76 3.59 -17.91
CA TRP A 161 8.07 3.42 -16.65
C TRP A 161 7.69 4.77 -16.02
N ILE A 162 8.46 5.83 -16.29
CA ILE A 162 8.24 7.18 -15.77
C ILE A 162 6.87 7.72 -16.20
N ASP A 163 6.44 7.37 -17.42
CA ASP A 163 5.19 7.86 -18.00
C ASP A 163 3.92 7.38 -17.29
N MET A 164 4.02 6.36 -16.43
CA MET A 164 2.89 5.85 -15.66
C MET A 164 2.49 6.76 -14.50
N PHE A 165 3.41 7.64 -14.06
CA PHE A 165 3.18 8.52 -12.92
C PHE A 165 2.27 9.69 -13.30
N PRO A 166 1.15 9.89 -12.59
CA PRO A 166 0.14 10.88 -12.94
C PRO A 166 0.50 12.30 -12.48
N CYS A 167 1.79 12.63 -12.39
CA CYS A 167 2.29 13.93 -11.97
C CYS A 167 3.32 14.44 -12.99
N PRO A 168 2.96 15.39 -13.88
CA PRO A 168 3.86 15.93 -14.89
C PRO A 168 5.19 16.41 -14.31
N GLU A 169 5.15 17.13 -13.19
CA GLU A 169 6.32 17.69 -12.54
C GLU A 169 7.23 16.61 -11.95
N ALA A 170 6.66 15.56 -11.35
CA ALA A 170 7.45 14.45 -10.81
C ALA A 170 8.13 13.66 -11.95
N ARG A 171 7.43 13.42 -13.07
CA ARG A 171 8.02 12.80 -14.28
C ARG A 171 9.21 13.60 -14.78
N ASP A 172 9.04 14.92 -14.89
CA ASP A 172 10.07 15.85 -15.29
C ASP A 172 11.29 15.86 -14.35
N ARG A 173 11.08 15.65 -13.05
CA ARG A 173 12.16 15.52 -12.06
C ARG A 173 12.90 14.19 -12.20
N LEU A 174 12.19 13.08 -12.37
CA LEU A 174 12.79 11.76 -12.59
C LEU A 174 13.71 11.77 -13.81
N ILE A 175 13.26 12.35 -14.92
CA ILE A 175 14.07 12.46 -16.15
C ILE A 175 15.35 13.28 -15.91
N ARG A 176 15.27 14.38 -15.16
CA ARG A 176 16.45 15.22 -14.84
C ARG A 176 17.40 14.55 -13.84
N ALA A 177 16.86 13.72 -12.95
CA ALA A 177 17.60 12.99 -11.93
C ALA A 177 18.10 11.62 -12.41
N ALA A 178 17.95 11.29 -13.69
CA ALA A 178 18.39 10.00 -14.23
C ALA A 178 19.86 9.72 -13.87
N GLY A 179 20.11 8.53 -13.32
CA GLY A 179 21.43 8.11 -12.83
C GLY A 179 21.87 8.71 -11.49
N THR A 180 21.04 9.50 -10.80
CA THR A 180 21.33 10.04 -9.46
C THR A 180 20.56 9.36 -8.33
N PHE A 181 19.66 8.44 -8.65
CA PHE A 181 18.88 7.66 -7.70
C PHE A 181 18.81 6.20 -8.15
N ASP A 182 18.44 5.31 -7.23
CA ASP A 182 18.22 3.90 -7.52
C ASP A 182 16.76 3.70 -7.94
N GLU A 183 16.57 3.36 -9.22
CA GLU A 183 15.25 3.16 -9.83
C GLU A 183 14.53 1.92 -9.28
N ASP A 184 15.28 0.83 -9.05
CA ASP A 184 14.77 -0.39 -8.46
C ASP A 184 14.30 -0.13 -7.03
N GLU A 185 15.05 0.66 -6.27
CA GLU A 185 14.69 1.04 -4.91
C GLU A 185 13.43 1.91 -4.86
N LEU A 186 13.27 2.87 -5.78
CA LEU A 186 12.04 3.67 -5.89
C LEU A 186 10.84 2.77 -6.22
N TRP A 187 11.01 1.81 -7.13
CA TRP A 187 9.95 0.87 -7.49
C TRP A 187 9.58 -0.07 -6.33
N ALA A 188 10.58 -0.57 -5.61
CA ALA A 188 10.40 -1.38 -4.42
C ALA A 188 9.65 -0.59 -3.32
N ASP A 189 9.95 0.70 -3.16
CA ASP A 189 9.23 1.55 -2.20
C ASP A 189 7.81 1.93 -2.67
N CYS A 190 7.51 1.84 -3.97
CA CYS A 190 6.14 2.02 -4.48
C CYS A 190 5.28 0.76 -4.26
N ILE A 191 5.75 -0.42 -4.71
CA ILE A 191 4.96 -1.67 -4.77
C ILE A 191 5.74 -2.96 -4.43
N GLY A 192 6.97 -2.86 -3.92
CA GLY A 192 7.89 -3.99 -3.71
C GLY A 192 7.36 -5.10 -2.80
N GLY A 193 6.45 -4.79 -1.88
CA GLY A 193 5.80 -5.81 -1.03
C GLY A 193 4.99 -6.86 -1.79
N LEU A 194 4.61 -6.58 -3.05
CA LEU A 194 4.01 -7.57 -3.92
C LEU A 194 5.01 -8.66 -4.33
N TYR A 195 6.28 -8.32 -4.55
CA TYR A 195 7.29 -9.17 -5.21
C TYR A 195 8.36 -9.71 -4.25
N GLU A 196 8.66 -8.98 -3.19
CA GLU A 196 9.70 -9.31 -2.20
C GLU A 196 9.11 -9.77 -0.86
N GLY A 197 7.81 -9.55 -0.65
CA GLY A 197 7.18 -9.64 0.66
C GLY A 197 7.36 -8.33 1.45
N PHE A 198 6.56 -8.18 2.47
CA PHE A 198 6.41 -6.94 3.21
C PHE A 198 6.49 -7.22 4.72
N PRO A 199 7.63 -6.98 5.39
CA PRO A 199 7.72 -7.15 6.83
C PRO A 199 6.80 -6.14 7.54
N ASP A 200 6.10 -6.59 8.60
CA ASP A 200 5.07 -5.79 9.31
C ASP A 200 5.57 -4.39 9.79
N ASP A 201 6.88 -4.20 9.94
CA ASP A 201 7.52 -2.95 10.37
C ASP A 201 7.84 -1.95 9.24
N GLU A 202 7.58 -2.29 7.97
CA GLU A 202 7.88 -1.42 6.83
C GLU A 202 6.67 -0.66 6.27
N VAL A 203 5.47 -0.86 6.85
CA VAL A 203 4.18 -0.29 6.37
C VAL A 203 4.16 1.21 6.38
N GLU A 204 4.71 1.78 7.43
CA GLU A 204 4.78 3.23 7.61
C GLU A 204 5.94 3.84 6.81
N ARG A 205 6.87 3.00 6.34
CA ARG A 205 8.12 3.43 5.70
C ARG A 205 8.05 3.48 4.18
N ARG A 206 7.19 2.66 3.56
CA ARG A 206 7.12 2.49 2.11
C ARG A 206 5.67 2.50 1.65
N GLY A 207 5.46 2.88 0.39
CA GLY A 207 4.20 2.67 -0.30
C GLY A 207 3.47 3.94 -0.68
N ILE A 208 2.69 3.77 -1.75
CA ILE A 208 1.70 4.71 -2.27
C ILE A 208 0.36 3.97 -2.38
N ILE A 209 -0.73 4.70 -2.20
CA ILE A 209 -2.09 4.14 -2.24
C ILE A 209 -2.89 4.93 -3.26
N ALA A 210 -3.59 4.23 -4.14
CA ALA A 210 -4.51 4.83 -5.11
C ALA A 210 -5.97 4.65 -4.67
N TRP A 211 -6.63 5.75 -4.30
CA TRP A 211 -8.02 5.81 -3.84
C TRP A 211 -9.02 6.23 -4.92
N SER A 212 -8.56 6.99 -5.92
CA SER A 212 -9.39 7.58 -6.97
C SER A 212 -8.94 7.13 -8.37
N PRO A 213 -9.53 7.64 -9.47
CA PRO A 213 -8.98 7.43 -10.80
C PRO A 213 -7.45 7.65 -10.84
N PRO A 214 -6.71 6.75 -11.50
CA PRO A 214 -5.26 6.66 -11.32
C PRO A 214 -4.49 7.83 -11.93
N TRP A 215 -5.12 8.63 -12.79
CA TRP A 215 -4.55 9.84 -13.37
C TRP A 215 -4.76 11.11 -12.52
N ASP A 216 -5.48 11.01 -11.39
CA ASP A 216 -5.72 12.15 -10.49
C ASP A 216 -4.84 12.04 -9.24
N MET A 217 -3.81 12.89 -9.15
CA MET A 217 -2.89 12.94 -8.00
C MET A 217 -3.58 13.20 -6.67
N THR A 218 -4.76 13.86 -6.66
CA THR A 218 -5.49 14.10 -5.42
C THR A 218 -6.09 12.82 -4.81
N GLY A 219 -6.17 11.76 -5.61
CA GLY A 219 -6.54 10.42 -5.18
C GLY A 219 -5.40 9.54 -4.71
N TRP A 220 -4.17 10.04 -4.67
CA TRP A 220 -3.03 9.29 -4.18
C TRP A 220 -2.71 9.70 -2.74
N GLU A 221 -2.48 8.70 -1.90
CA GLU A 221 -1.94 8.87 -0.56
C GLU A 221 -0.52 8.30 -0.54
N ILE A 222 0.42 9.02 0.03
CA ILE A 222 1.83 8.64 0.08
C ILE A 222 2.23 8.44 1.53
N SER A 223 2.87 7.30 1.84
CA SER A 223 3.35 7.03 3.19
C SER A 223 4.40 8.05 3.65
N GLU A 224 4.47 8.28 4.97
CA GLU A 224 5.42 9.23 5.55
C GLU A 224 6.87 8.87 5.21
N GLY A 225 7.26 7.60 5.35
CA GLY A 225 8.63 7.19 5.01
C GLY A 225 8.96 7.37 3.53
N PHE A 226 8.00 7.12 2.63
CA PHE A 226 8.19 7.38 1.22
C PHE A 226 8.41 8.88 0.97
N LEU A 227 7.63 9.76 1.59
CA LEU A 227 7.85 11.22 1.49
C LEU A 227 9.19 11.66 2.08
N ARG A 228 9.64 11.06 3.18
CA ARG A 228 10.94 11.38 3.78
C ARG A 228 12.12 11.03 2.85
N LYS A 229 11.99 9.96 2.06
CA LYS A 229 13.04 9.48 1.17
C LYS A 229 12.96 10.07 -0.24
N TRP A 230 11.76 10.07 -0.82
CA TRP A 230 11.47 10.44 -2.21
C TRP A 230 10.74 11.78 -2.33
N GLY A 231 10.59 12.54 -1.25
CA GLY A 231 9.83 13.79 -1.21
C GLY A 231 10.30 14.86 -2.20
N TRP A 232 11.56 14.79 -2.64
CA TRP A 232 12.10 15.64 -3.71
C TRP A 232 11.32 15.53 -5.03
N LEU A 233 10.61 14.41 -5.28
CA LEU A 233 9.72 14.22 -6.42
C LEU A 233 8.54 15.21 -6.41
N PHE A 234 8.10 15.62 -5.22
CA PHE A 234 6.89 16.39 -5.00
C PHE A 234 7.17 17.80 -4.48
N GLU A 235 8.43 18.19 -4.35
CA GLU A 235 8.81 19.51 -3.83
C GLU A 235 8.23 20.64 -4.70
N GLY A 236 7.37 21.48 -4.11
CA GLY A 236 6.69 22.56 -4.82
C GLY A 236 5.52 22.09 -5.71
N VAL A 237 5.15 20.80 -5.69
CA VAL A 237 3.91 20.32 -6.31
C VAL A 237 2.76 20.54 -5.33
N PRO A 238 1.80 21.43 -5.64
CA PRO A 238 0.69 21.70 -4.73
C PRO A 238 -0.25 20.50 -4.66
N GLY A 239 -0.83 20.26 -3.47
CA GLY A 239 -1.94 19.32 -3.33
C GLY A 239 -1.55 17.88 -2.99
N VAL A 240 -0.29 17.46 -3.16
CA VAL A 240 0.14 16.08 -2.85
C VAL A 240 0.07 15.81 -1.34
N PHE A 241 0.57 16.76 -0.54
CA PHE A 241 0.53 16.67 0.91
C PHE A 241 -0.89 16.82 1.45
N GLU A 242 -1.67 17.75 0.88
CA GLU A 242 -3.07 17.95 1.23
C GLU A 242 -3.92 16.72 0.88
N ALA A 243 -3.65 16.07 -0.25
CA ALA A 243 -4.29 14.81 -0.64
C ALA A 243 -3.96 13.67 0.34
N THR A 244 -2.67 13.50 0.64
CA THR A 244 -2.22 12.50 1.62
C THR A 244 -2.91 12.72 2.97
N ASN A 245 -2.91 13.96 3.48
CA ASN A 245 -3.55 14.28 4.76
C ASN A 245 -5.07 14.09 4.74
N ARG A 246 -5.74 14.37 3.62
CA ARG A 246 -7.17 14.13 3.47
C ARG A 246 -7.50 12.65 3.67
N TRP A 247 -6.81 11.76 2.96
CA TRP A 247 -7.04 10.32 3.05
C TRP A 247 -6.67 9.75 4.43
N ARG A 248 -5.57 10.23 5.04
CA ARG A 248 -5.22 9.88 6.43
C ARG A 248 -6.35 10.24 7.41
N MET A 249 -6.86 11.47 7.34
CA MET A 249 -7.95 11.92 8.21
C MET A 249 -9.25 11.14 7.97
N GLU A 250 -9.57 10.79 6.73
CA GLU A 250 -10.74 9.95 6.41
C GLU A 250 -10.63 8.54 7.02
N ARG A 251 -9.40 8.02 7.20
CA ARG A 251 -9.12 6.75 7.90
C ARG A 251 -9.03 6.90 9.42
N GLY A 252 -9.13 8.13 9.94
CA GLY A 252 -8.97 8.41 11.37
C GLY A 252 -7.51 8.45 11.84
N GLU A 253 -6.55 8.59 10.93
CA GLU A 253 -5.14 8.84 11.25
C GLU A 253 -4.87 10.35 11.39
N GLU A 254 -3.86 10.69 12.19
CA GLU A 254 -3.39 12.06 12.32
C GLU A 254 -2.76 12.56 11.01
N PRO A 255 -2.99 13.84 10.64
CA PRO A 255 -2.36 14.43 9.47
C PRO A 255 -0.84 14.47 9.66
N PHE A 256 -0.13 14.21 8.58
CA PHE A 256 1.30 14.37 8.53
C PHE A 256 1.69 15.85 8.54
N VAL A 257 2.65 16.20 9.39
CA VAL A 257 3.24 17.54 9.46
C VAL A 257 4.65 17.47 8.89
N PHE A 258 4.85 18.03 7.70
CA PHE A 258 6.18 18.17 7.12
C PHE A 258 6.89 19.33 7.83
N SER A 259 7.97 19.04 8.57
CA SER A 259 8.84 20.04 9.21
C SER A 259 10.13 20.21 8.44
#